data_AF-A0A933BL77-F1
#
_entry.id   AF-A0A933BL77-F1
#
_cell.length_a   1.000
_cell.length_b   1.000
_cell.length_c   1.000
_cell.angle_alpha   90.00
_cell.angle_beta   90.00
_cell.angle_gamma   90.00
#
_symmetry.space_group_name_H-M   'P 1'
#
loop_
_entity.id
_entity.type
_entity.pdbx_description
1 polymer ?
#
loop_
_entity_poly.entity_id
_entity_poly.type
_entity_poly.pdbx_seq_one_letter_code
_entity_poly.pdbx_strand_id
1 'polypeptide(L)'
;MIRTRKDRGLVSRIGLFPVAARAARAWGFLVLGAISSYGAEMGGQPGAFLQYGVGARALGMGGAFYAISDDATAGSWNPAGLWQLQRKELTTMQATLFADTKFTFIGYAHPTAGMGTWAFSMTQLQSGGFEKVAATFNPTTGEPTSVTSLGSFSDQQSAMALAWGKQVTDTMSFGANFKQLKRQLDSSSDTNLSMDIGMMRDMSSLYRLGIGIQNVFSRKGGDTDDKMPVVVRLGNSLHLFKDRLLFGFDLSKAQASDPNWRFGGEFWAARWFAIRFGLQGAPGLQETDFGFGFKFRSLSLDIANGIHDLGASTRLSASFRFGRSREERSYEKVRDLIQAGFEAFKDGNFALASLRFNQALDADPANNQIKAMLARLQTVVSYIPQAQGGEEFQTYVRKGVISFVDGRDLRGSVNALRYAFNKNPKDDKLLALLNIVEKEAGVAELSRRPEGPETFTFVDQKIYDARQAIYDGKYDLAIRRSQDVLDLEPNNITSLEIMGSAFFMMEEKAKAKAVWRKVLELDPNNRVVAEFLRQIP
;
A
#
# COMPACT_ATOMS: atom_id res chain seq x y z
N MET A 1 -9.36 -38.69 -35.44
CA MET A 1 -10.11 -37.60 -36.10
C MET A 1 -10.00 -36.37 -35.21
N ILE A 2 -9.11 -35.45 -35.57
CA ILE A 2 -8.65 -34.32 -34.77
C ILE A 2 -9.61 -33.14 -34.99
N ARG A 3 -10.17 -32.55 -33.93
CA ARG A 3 -10.81 -31.23 -33.98
C ARG A 3 -10.11 -30.29 -33.01
N THR A 4 -9.19 -29.51 -33.56
CA THR A 4 -8.53 -28.39 -32.91
C THR A 4 -9.48 -27.19 -32.84
N ARG A 5 -9.61 -26.64 -31.63
CA ARG A 5 -10.30 -25.38 -31.34
C ARG A 5 -9.39 -24.24 -31.80
N LYS A 6 -9.94 -23.36 -32.64
CA LYS A 6 -9.24 -22.24 -33.29
C LYS A 6 -9.23 -21.05 -32.33
N ASP A 7 -8.13 -20.83 -31.61
CA ASP A 7 -7.93 -19.60 -30.84
C ASP A 7 -7.61 -18.44 -31.79
N ARG A 8 -8.46 -17.42 -31.75
CA ARG A 8 -8.20 -16.07 -32.27
C ARG A 8 -7.50 -15.27 -31.18
N GLY A 9 -6.31 -14.77 -31.46
CA GLY A 9 -5.61 -13.88 -30.54
C GLY A 9 -4.28 -13.39 -31.09
N LEU A 10 -4.30 -12.66 -32.21
CA LEU A 10 -3.07 -12.06 -32.75
C LEU A 10 -3.36 -10.70 -33.41
N VAL A 11 -3.77 -9.71 -32.63
CA VAL A 11 -3.69 -8.29 -33.03
C VAL A 11 -3.50 -7.41 -31.78
N SER A 12 -2.26 -6.96 -31.52
CA SER A 12 -1.96 -5.65 -30.89
C SER A 12 -0.46 -5.28 -30.82
N ARG A 13 0.40 -5.79 -31.73
CA ARG A 13 1.83 -5.40 -31.78
C ARG A 13 2.12 -4.05 -32.43
N ILE A 14 1.11 -3.30 -32.87
CA ILE A 14 1.28 -2.08 -33.70
C ILE A 14 1.21 -0.77 -32.87
N GLY A 15 0.80 -0.81 -31.60
CA GLY A 15 0.62 0.41 -30.78
C GLY A 15 1.86 0.98 -30.07
N LEU A 16 2.90 0.17 -29.80
CA LEU A 16 4.04 0.58 -28.96
C LEU A 16 5.14 1.37 -29.70
N PHE A 17 5.37 1.06 -30.98
CA PHE A 17 6.41 1.72 -31.79
C PHE A 17 6.19 3.23 -32.02
N PRO A 18 4.98 3.73 -32.38
CA PRO A 18 4.79 5.15 -32.62
C PRO A 18 4.86 6.00 -31.34
N VAL A 19 4.47 5.44 -30.19
CA VAL A 19 4.55 6.12 -28.89
C VAL A 19 6.00 6.21 -28.40
N ALA A 20 6.76 5.11 -28.51
CA ALA A 20 8.18 5.09 -28.19
C ALA A 20 8.99 6.06 -29.08
N ALA A 21 8.68 6.12 -30.38
CA ALA A 21 9.34 7.05 -31.31
C ALA A 21 9.03 8.52 -31.00
N ARG A 22 7.80 8.84 -30.59
CA ARG A 22 7.42 10.20 -30.16
C ARG A 22 8.09 10.60 -28.84
N ALA A 23 8.13 9.68 -27.87
CA ALA A 23 8.83 9.90 -26.60
C ALA A 23 10.34 10.09 -26.81
N ALA A 24 10.97 9.28 -27.66
CA ALA A 24 12.38 9.41 -28.00
C ALA A 24 12.70 10.72 -28.72
N ARG A 25 11.84 11.18 -29.64
CA ARG A 25 12.00 12.49 -30.30
C ARG A 25 11.88 13.65 -29.32
N ALA A 26 10.86 13.64 -28.46
CA ALA A 26 10.66 14.67 -27.44
C ALA A 26 11.83 14.72 -26.44
N TRP A 27 12.36 13.55 -26.06
CA TRP A 27 13.54 13.44 -25.21
C TRP A 27 14.80 14.00 -25.88
N GLY A 28 15.03 13.70 -27.17
CA GLY A 28 16.15 14.24 -27.93
C GLY A 28 16.16 15.78 -28.02
N PHE A 29 14.99 16.41 -28.16
CA PHE A 29 14.89 17.88 -28.18
C PHE A 29 15.26 18.54 -26.83
N LEU A 30 14.98 17.87 -25.71
CA LEU A 30 15.35 18.38 -24.37
C LEU A 30 16.85 18.25 -24.09
N VAL A 31 17.52 17.24 -24.65
CA VAL A 31 18.97 17.02 -24.49
C VAL A 31 19.79 18.03 -25.30
N LEU A 32 19.31 18.45 -26.48
CA LEU A 32 20.05 19.32 -27.41
C LEU A 32 19.99 20.82 -27.06
N GLY A 33 19.09 21.26 -26.17
CA GLY A 33 18.88 22.69 -25.85
C GLY A 33 19.81 23.29 -24.79
N ALA A 34 20.75 22.53 -24.21
CA ALA A 34 21.45 22.92 -22.98
C ALA A 34 22.92 23.38 -23.14
N ILE A 35 23.44 23.54 -24.36
CA ILE A 35 24.87 23.78 -24.56
C ILE A 35 25.14 25.22 -25.01
N SER A 36 25.40 26.10 -24.05
CA SER A 36 26.14 27.36 -24.21
C SER A 36 26.59 27.85 -22.83
N SER A 37 27.89 27.85 -22.51
CA SER A 37 28.44 28.50 -21.29
C SER A 37 29.93 28.82 -21.39
N TYR A 38 30.32 29.99 -20.85
CA TYR A 38 31.67 30.39 -20.43
C TYR A 38 31.87 30.01 -18.94
N GLY A 39 33.11 29.75 -18.53
CA GLY A 39 33.39 28.89 -17.36
C GLY A 39 33.80 29.53 -16.02
N ALA A 40 33.66 28.73 -14.96
CA ALA A 40 34.29 28.83 -13.64
C ALA A 40 34.36 27.44 -12.94
N GLU A 41 35.55 27.05 -12.44
CA GLU A 41 35.83 25.72 -11.86
C GLU A 41 35.35 25.53 -10.40
N MET A 42 35.06 24.27 -10.03
CA MET A 42 34.37 23.81 -8.80
C MET A 42 35.27 23.60 -7.55
N GLY A 43 36.51 24.09 -7.52
CA GLY A 43 37.41 23.87 -6.38
C GLY A 43 36.92 24.55 -5.08
N GLY A 44 36.84 23.80 -3.98
CA GLY A 44 36.80 24.38 -2.62
C GLY A 44 35.42 24.58 -1.96
N GLN A 45 34.31 24.10 -2.54
CA GLN A 45 32.98 24.23 -1.89
C GLN A 45 32.75 23.21 -0.76
N PRO A 46 32.00 23.58 0.31
CA PRO A 46 31.67 22.66 1.38
C PRO A 46 30.84 21.48 0.88
N GLY A 47 31.19 20.27 1.32
CA GLY A 47 30.49 19.04 0.92
C GLY A 47 30.80 18.55 -0.49
N ALA A 48 31.85 19.04 -1.15
CA ALA A 48 32.26 18.62 -2.49
C ALA A 48 32.41 17.09 -2.63
N PHE A 49 32.82 16.38 -1.57
CA PHE A 49 32.93 14.92 -1.61
C PHE A 49 31.61 14.19 -1.93
N LEU A 50 30.45 14.79 -1.66
CA LEU A 50 29.16 14.19 -2.03
C LEU A 50 28.92 14.19 -3.54
N GLN A 51 29.64 15.02 -4.30
CA GLN A 51 29.50 15.10 -5.75
C GLN A 51 30.13 13.90 -6.48
N TYR A 52 31.04 13.16 -5.83
CA TYR A 52 31.57 11.88 -6.34
C TYR A 52 30.47 10.82 -6.54
N GLY A 53 29.30 11.01 -5.90
CA GLY A 53 28.14 10.15 -6.04
C GLY A 53 28.30 8.77 -5.37
N VAL A 54 27.21 8.01 -5.35
CA VAL A 54 27.14 6.72 -4.64
C VAL A 54 26.41 5.65 -5.46
N GLY A 55 26.79 4.40 -5.26
CA GLY A 55 26.30 3.22 -5.98
C GLY A 55 27.03 2.99 -7.30
N ALA A 56 27.70 1.83 -7.44
CA ALA A 56 28.44 1.54 -8.67
C ALA A 56 27.50 1.40 -9.88
N ARG A 57 26.24 0.99 -9.68
CA ARG A 57 25.21 1.04 -10.74
C ARG A 57 24.99 2.45 -11.29
N ALA A 58 24.76 3.42 -10.41
CA ALA A 58 24.53 4.82 -10.80
C ALA A 58 25.78 5.42 -11.45
N LEU A 59 26.95 5.16 -10.87
CA LEU A 59 28.23 5.68 -11.36
C LEU A 59 28.65 5.04 -12.67
N GLY A 60 28.34 3.76 -12.91
CA GLY A 60 28.51 3.12 -14.22
C GLY A 60 27.62 3.70 -15.33
N MET A 61 26.64 4.53 -14.98
CA MET A 61 25.83 5.35 -15.89
C MET A 61 26.23 6.83 -15.86
N GLY A 62 27.43 7.15 -15.40
CA GLY A 62 27.94 8.52 -15.35
C GLY A 62 27.18 9.37 -14.34
N GLY A 63 26.52 8.75 -13.35
CA GLY A 63 25.70 9.45 -12.37
C GLY A 63 24.40 10.04 -12.93
N ALA A 64 24.00 9.71 -14.16
CA ALA A 64 22.72 10.11 -14.75
C ALA A 64 21.57 9.29 -14.14
N PHE A 65 21.30 9.53 -12.87
CA PHE A 65 20.47 8.67 -12.02
C PHE A 65 19.35 9.43 -11.31
N TYR A 66 19.19 10.74 -11.51
CA TYR A 66 18.29 11.59 -10.73
C TYR A 66 16.81 11.31 -11.00
N ALA A 67 16.43 10.93 -12.23
CA ALA A 67 15.08 10.44 -12.55
C ALA A 67 14.94 8.91 -12.44
N ILE A 68 16.04 8.19 -12.39
CA ILE A 68 16.03 6.71 -12.30
C ILE A 68 15.87 6.29 -10.84
N SER A 69 16.77 6.76 -9.97
CA SER A 69 16.95 6.45 -8.55
C SER A 69 15.91 5.50 -7.92
N ASP A 70 16.06 4.21 -8.21
CA ASP A 70 15.13 3.12 -7.92
C ASP A 70 15.73 2.06 -6.98
N ASP A 71 16.81 2.41 -6.26
CA ASP A 71 17.49 1.55 -5.28
C ASP A 71 17.80 2.29 -3.97
N ALA A 72 18.46 1.63 -3.02
CA ALA A 72 18.71 2.18 -1.68
C ALA A 72 19.60 3.44 -1.69
N THR A 73 20.28 3.74 -2.81
CA THR A 73 21.06 4.96 -2.98
C THR A 73 20.19 6.18 -3.32
N ALA A 74 18.90 5.98 -3.59
CA ALA A 74 18.01 7.05 -4.04
C ALA A 74 17.95 8.24 -3.08
N GLY A 75 18.11 8.03 -1.76
CA GLY A 75 18.21 9.12 -0.80
C GLY A 75 19.32 10.14 -1.11
N SER A 76 20.45 9.68 -1.67
CA SER A 76 21.59 10.53 -2.06
C SER A 76 21.45 11.14 -3.45
N TRP A 77 20.59 10.56 -4.31
CA TRP A 77 20.32 11.06 -5.65
C TRP A 77 19.06 11.93 -5.67
N ASN A 78 17.89 11.31 -5.67
CA ASN A 78 16.58 11.96 -5.56
C ASN A 78 15.70 11.19 -4.57
N PRO A 79 15.43 11.75 -3.37
CA PRO A 79 14.67 11.04 -2.34
C PRO A 79 13.24 10.69 -2.78
N ALA A 80 12.66 11.37 -3.77
CA ALA A 80 11.35 11.00 -4.33
C ALA A 80 11.35 9.62 -5.01
N GLY A 81 12.51 9.14 -5.44
CA GLY A 81 12.69 7.81 -6.01
C GLY A 81 12.59 6.67 -5.01
N LEU A 82 12.75 6.94 -3.70
CA LEU A 82 12.64 5.92 -2.64
C LEU A 82 11.27 5.21 -2.63
N TRP A 83 10.21 5.89 -3.10
CA TRP A 83 8.89 5.31 -3.27
C TRP A 83 8.90 4.03 -4.13
N GLN A 84 9.80 3.94 -5.11
CA GLN A 84 9.83 2.84 -6.07
C GLN A 84 10.25 1.51 -5.43
N LEU A 85 10.93 1.55 -4.29
CA LEU A 85 11.45 0.35 -3.63
C LEU A 85 10.30 -0.47 -3.03
N GLN A 86 10.26 -1.74 -3.43
CA GLN A 86 9.25 -2.69 -2.95
C GLN A 86 9.71 -3.47 -1.72
N ARG A 87 11.02 -3.75 -1.60
CA ARG A 87 11.58 -4.56 -0.50
C ARG A 87 12.59 -3.75 0.29
N LYS A 88 12.89 -4.21 1.51
CA LYS A 88 13.99 -3.64 2.29
C LYS A 88 15.28 -3.90 1.55
N GLU A 89 16.17 -2.92 1.52
CA GLU A 89 17.41 -3.01 0.76
C GLU A 89 18.56 -2.41 1.55
N LEU A 90 19.61 -3.20 1.75
CA LEU A 90 20.89 -2.75 2.28
C LEU A 90 21.87 -2.67 1.11
N THR A 91 22.56 -1.56 0.93
CA THR A 91 23.56 -1.35 -0.11
C THR A 91 24.84 -0.80 0.50
N THR A 92 25.97 -1.29 0.04
CA THR A 92 27.29 -0.73 0.35
C THR A 92 28.05 -0.46 -0.94
N MET A 93 28.90 0.56 -0.94
CA MET A 93 29.85 0.83 -2.00
C MET A 93 31.20 1.20 -1.41
N GLN A 94 32.26 0.75 -2.07
CA GLN A 94 33.62 1.23 -1.82
C GLN A 94 34.27 1.62 -3.15
N ALA A 95 34.98 2.75 -3.14
CA ALA A 95 35.82 3.20 -4.23
C ALA A 95 37.19 3.59 -3.68
N THR A 96 38.22 3.29 -4.47
CA THR A 96 39.58 3.83 -4.23
C THR A 96 39.79 4.93 -5.25
N LEU A 97 40.00 6.15 -4.76
CA LEU A 97 40.28 7.34 -5.54
C LEU A 97 41.80 7.61 -5.52
N PHE A 98 42.21 8.78 -6.02
CA PHE A 98 43.62 9.19 -6.10
C PHE A 98 44.29 9.28 -4.73
N ALA A 99 45.60 9.07 -4.71
CA ALA A 99 46.43 9.12 -3.51
C ALA A 99 45.91 8.23 -2.36
N ASP A 100 45.46 7.02 -2.69
CA ASP A 100 44.90 6.05 -1.75
C ASP A 100 43.68 6.55 -0.93
N THR A 101 43.00 7.57 -1.45
CA THR A 101 41.79 8.12 -0.83
C THR A 101 40.66 7.10 -0.94
N LYS A 102 40.05 6.75 0.19
CA LYS A 102 38.94 5.78 0.25
C LYS A 102 37.61 6.50 0.33
N PHE A 103 36.67 6.08 -0.51
CA PHE A 103 35.30 6.56 -0.48
C PHE A 103 34.34 5.41 -0.23
N THR A 104 33.60 5.48 0.87
CA THR A 104 32.71 4.40 1.35
C THR A 104 31.29 4.93 1.49
N PHE A 105 30.31 4.13 1.08
CA PHE A 105 28.90 4.39 1.27
C PHE A 105 28.21 3.17 1.87
N ILE A 106 27.31 3.39 2.83
CA ILE A 106 26.38 2.39 3.34
C ILE A 106 25.00 3.02 3.36
N GLY A 107 24.01 2.34 2.80
CA GLY A 107 22.63 2.79 2.73
C GLY A 107 21.66 1.67 3.07
N TYR A 108 20.63 1.98 3.85
CA TYR A 108 19.53 1.08 4.15
C TYR A 108 18.21 1.77 3.83
N ALA A 109 17.39 1.12 3.02
CA ALA A 109 16.04 1.58 2.68
C ALA A 109 14.97 0.63 3.22
N HIS A 110 13.93 1.21 3.79
CA HIS A 110 12.81 0.52 4.42
C HIS A 110 11.48 1.02 3.86
N PRO A 111 10.93 0.35 2.84
CA PRO A 111 9.58 0.63 2.37
C PRO A 111 8.55 0.29 3.45
N THR A 112 7.55 1.14 3.64
CA THR A 112 6.39 0.88 4.51
C THR A 112 5.11 0.77 3.67
N ALA A 113 4.05 0.18 4.23
CA ALA A 113 2.81 -0.05 3.50
C ALA A 113 2.03 1.24 3.15
N GLY A 114 2.18 2.33 3.92
CA GLY A 114 1.39 3.56 3.70
C GLY A 114 2.09 4.89 4.01
N MET A 115 3.20 4.88 4.76
CA MET A 115 3.93 6.10 5.10
C MET A 115 5.02 6.44 4.08
N GLY A 116 5.15 5.67 2.99
CA GLY A 116 6.26 5.81 2.04
C GLY A 116 7.47 4.97 2.42
N THR A 117 8.64 5.34 1.92
CA THR A 117 9.90 4.65 2.13
C THR A 117 10.85 5.56 2.90
N TRP A 118 11.41 5.04 3.98
CA TRP A 118 12.47 5.71 4.74
C TRP A 118 13.82 5.13 4.33
N ALA A 119 14.87 5.94 4.31
CA ALA A 119 16.22 5.46 4.13
C ALA A 119 17.19 6.16 5.07
N PHE A 120 18.16 5.41 5.58
CA PHE A 120 19.29 5.91 6.32
C PHE A 120 20.55 5.66 5.51
N SER A 121 21.48 6.60 5.48
CA SER A 121 22.77 6.37 4.82
C SER A 121 23.93 7.07 5.53
N MET A 122 25.11 6.52 5.30
CA MET A 122 26.39 7.08 5.70
C MET A 122 27.33 7.08 4.50
N THR A 123 27.94 8.22 4.22
CA THR A 123 28.99 8.39 3.22
C THR A 123 30.25 8.86 3.92
N GLN A 124 31.41 8.33 3.56
CA GLN A 124 32.69 8.70 4.15
C GLN A 124 33.76 8.82 3.05
N LEU A 125 34.51 9.91 3.07
CA LEU A 125 35.76 10.10 2.34
C LEU A 125 36.89 10.16 3.38
N GLN A 126 37.94 9.39 3.16
CA GLN A 126 39.12 9.39 4.03
C GLN A 126 40.39 9.42 3.18
N SER A 127 41.23 10.41 3.42
CA SER A 127 42.60 10.48 2.89
C SER A 127 43.56 10.65 4.06
N GLY A 128 44.64 9.87 4.12
CA GLY A 128 45.54 9.87 5.27
C GLY A 128 46.98 9.59 4.90
N GLY A 129 47.86 9.65 5.90
CA GLY A 129 49.30 9.50 5.70
C GLY A 129 50.00 10.79 5.28
N PHE A 130 49.35 11.94 5.45
CA PHE A 130 49.98 13.23 5.16
C PHE A 130 50.99 13.57 6.25
N GLU A 131 52.22 13.89 5.86
CA GLU A 131 53.24 14.35 6.78
C GLU A 131 53.03 15.84 7.10
N LYS A 132 52.97 16.16 8.39
CA LYS A 132 52.96 17.53 8.88
C LYS A 132 54.41 17.98 9.00
N VAL A 133 54.79 19.06 8.31
CA VAL A 133 56.16 19.59 8.36
C VAL A 133 56.19 21.05 8.77
N ALA A 134 57.21 21.44 9.55
CA ALA A 134 57.61 22.82 9.75
C ALA A 134 58.82 23.10 8.86
N ALA A 135 58.73 24.12 8.02
CA ALA A 135 59.83 24.56 7.16
C ALA A 135 60.24 25.99 7.48
N THR A 136 61.53 26.23 7.66
CA THR A 136 62.12 27.57 7.69
C THR A 136 62.66 27.87 6.30
N PHE A 137 62.43 29.09 5.79
CA PHE A 137 62.88 29.50 4.46
C PHE A 137 63.97 30.57 4.55
N ASN A 138 64.94 30.53 3.65
CA ASN A 138 65.92 31.60 3.51
C ASN A 138 65.21 32.85 2.96
N PRO A 139 65.25 34.01 3.64
CA PRO A 139 64.56 35.21 3.20
C PRO A 139 65.13 35.83 1.91
N THR A 140 66.34 35.43 1.49
CA THR A 140 67.00 35.96 0.28
C THR A 140 66.82 35.05 -0.94
N THR A 141 66.85 33.73 -0.76
CA THR A 141 66.74 32.76 -1.89
C THR A 141 65.37 32.10 -2.00
N GLY A 142 64.54 32.16 -0.95
CA GLY A 142 63.24 31.48 -0.90
C GLY A 142 63.33 29.95 -0.72
N GLU A 143 64.54 29.40 -0.57
CA GLU A 143 64.75 27.96 -0.40
C GLU A 143 64.58 27.53 1.06
N PRO A 144 64.03 26.32 1.33
CA PRO A 144 63.89 25.81 2.68
C PRO A 144 65.26 25.50 3.30
N THR A 145 65.57 26.13 4.44
CA THR A 145 66.83 25.96 5.20
C THR A 145 66.74 24.87 6.26
N SER A 146 65.55 24.52 6.73
CA SER A 146 65.31 23.39 7.63
C SER A 146 63.89 22.87 7.45
N VAL A 147 63.72 21.55 7.32
CA VAL A 147 62.40 20.90 7.32
C VAL A 147 62.37 19.90 8.47
N THR A 148 61.44 20.09 9.40
CA THR A 148 61.21 19.18 10.54
C THR A 148 59.83 18.55 10.46
N SER A 149 59.78 17.22 10.60
CA SER A 149 58.53 16.48 10.69
C SER A 149 57.87 16.69 12.05
N LEU A 150 56.57 17.00 12.04
CA LEU A 150 55.71 17.22 13.21
C LEU A 150 54.69 16.09 13.40
N GLY A 151 54.89 14.95 12.74
CA GLY A 151 53.96 13.82 12.74
C GLY A 151 53.08 13.76 11.50
N SER A 152 51.95 13.06 11.57
CA SER A 152 51.04 12.86 10.43
C SER A 152 49.62 13.35 10.73
N PHE A 153 48.90 13.79 9.70
CA PHE A 153 47.48 14.11 9.78
C PHE A 153 46.67 13.41 8.67
N SER A 154 45.34 13.45 8.80
CA SER A 154 44.40 12.90 7.81
C SER A 154 43.25 13.87 7.55
N ASP A 155 42.68 13.82 6.35
CA ASP A 155 41.39 14.42 6.03
C ASP A 155 40.29 13.35 6.13
N GLN A 156 39.29 13.61 6.96
CA GLN A 156 38.12 12.76 7.10
C GLN A 156 36.85 13.58 6.91
N GLN A 157 36.05 13.19 5.92
CA GLN A 157 34.76 13.80 5.64
C GLN A 157 33.68 12.73 5.71
N SER A 158 32.58 13.02 6.38
CA SER A 158 31.46 12.09 6.51
C SER A 158 30.13 12.81 6.37
N ALA A 159 29.13 12.11 5.83
CA ALA A 159 27.76 12.56 5.82
C ALA A 159 26.86 11.43 6.31
N MET A 160 26.05 11.69 7.32
CA MET A 160 24.91 10.85 7.71
C MET A 160 23.64 11.47 7.17
N ALA A 161 22.71 10.66 6.66
CA ALA A 161 21.49 11.16 6.07
C ALA A 161 20.26 10.32 6.42
N LEU A 162 19.14 11.01 6.63
CA LEU A 162 17.81 10.42 6.77
C LEU A 162 16.93 10.95 5.62
N ALA A 163 16.54 10.04 4.74
CA ALA A 163 15.71 10.33 3.58
C ALA A 163 14.32 9.70 3.73
N TRP A 164 13.34 10.34 3.10
CA TRP A 164 11.97 9.89 3.01
C TRP A 164 11.42 10.16 1.61
N GLY A 165 10.67 9.21 1.06
CA GLY A 165 10.00 9.38 -0.22
C GLY A 165 8.65 8.67 -0.28
N LYS A 166 7.66 9.32 -0.90
CA LYS A 166 6.29 8.80 -1.00
C LYS A 166 5.61 9.22 -2.31
N GLN A 167 4.81 8.32 -2.87
CA GLN A 167 3.88 8.65 -3.95
C GLN A 167 2.66 9.40 -3.39
N VAL A 168 2.38 10.56 -3.99
CA VAL A 168 1.30 11.47 -3.58
C VAL A 168 0.12 11.39 -4.54
N THR A 169 0.38 11.12 -5.82
CA THR A 169 -0.64 10.81 -6.84
C THR A 169 -0.17 9.61 -7.67
N ASP A 170 -1.05 9.02 -8.46
CA ASP A 170 -0.73 7.85 -9.31
C ASP A 170 0.49 8.06 -10.24
N THR A 171 0.85 9.31 -10.53
CA THR A 171 1.98 9.65 -11.41
C THR A 171 3.07 10.46 -10.73
N MET A 172 2.95 10.82 -9.45
CA MET A 172 3.83 11.79 -8.81
C MET A 172 4.30 11.34 -7.43
N SER A 173 5.61 11.42 -7.20
CA SER A 173 6.22 11.20 -5.90
C SER A 173 7.02 12.41 -5.43
N PHE A 174 7.12 12.53 -4.12
CA PHE A 174 7.92 13.55 -3.44
C PHE A 174 8.89 12.88 -2.48
N GLY A 175 9.98 13.56 -2.18
CA GLY A 175 10.89 13.13 -1.14
C GLY A 175 11.70 14.27 -0.54
N ALA A 176 12.23 14.00 0.63
CA ALA A 176 13.11 14.89 1.37
C ALA A 176 14.31 14.09 1.91
N ASN A 177 15.46 14.74 2.03
CA ASN A 177 16.66 14.14 2.59
C ASN A 177 17.34 15.13 3.54
N PHE A 178 17.46 14.76 4.82
CA PHE A 178 18.17 15.54 5.81
C PHE A 178 19.58 14.98 6.00
N LYS A 179 20.61 15.82 5.92
CA LYS A 179 22.02 15.42 5.95
C LYS A 179 22.77 16.16 7.06
N GLN A 180 23.57 15.44 7.81
CA GLN A 180 24.61 15.99 8.69
C GLN A 180 25.97 15.64 8.12
N LEU A 181 26.73 16.66 7.75
CA LEU A 181 28.08 16.57 7.23
C LEU A 181 29.05 16.95 8.33
N LYS A 182 30.14 16.19 8.48
CA LYS A 182 31.25 16.49 9.35
C LYS A 182 32.55 16.40 8.56
N ARG A 183 33.41 17.41 8.70
CA ARG A 183 34.79 17.40 8.18
C ARG A 183 35.75 17.52 9.35
N GLN A 184 36.80 16.73 9.34
CA GLN A 184 37.90 16.81 10.29
C GLN A 184 39.22 16.83 9.51
N LEU A 185 40.00 17.89 9.72
CA LEU A 185 41.29 18.08 9.09
C LEU A 185 42.29 18.51 10.16
N ASP A 186 43.21 17.60 10.50
CA ASP A 186 44.13 17.77 11.63
C ASP A 186 43.37 18.16 12.93
N SER A 187 43.60 19.37 13.46
CA SER A 187 42.94 19.88 14.67
C SER A 187 41.60 20.58 14.40
N SER A 188 41.24 20.86 13.15
CA SER A 188 40.01 21.58 12.81
C SER A 188 38.84 20.62 12.57
N SER A 189 37.66 21.00 13.04
CA SER A 189 36.44 20.20 12.89
C SER A 189 35.23 21.07 12.56
N ASP A 190 34.55 20.73 11.47
CA ASP A 190 33.39 21.45 10.96
C ASP A 190 32.17 20.54 10.89
N THR A 191 30.98 21.12 11.09
CA THR A 191 29.70 20.44 10.90
C THR A 191 28.75 21.29 10.09
N ASN A 192 28.09 20.67 9.10
CA ASN A 192 27.05 21.30 8.31
C ASN A 192 25.78 20.45 8.30
N LEU A 193 24.64 21.06 8.57
CA LEU A 193 23.33 20.44 8.39
C LEU A 193 22.71 20.95 7.10
N SER A 194 22.13 20.07 6.30
CA SER A 194 21.45 20.44 5.06
C SER A 194 20.21 19.60 4.79
N MET A 195 19.32 20.12 3.95
CA MET A 195 18.13 19.41 3.51
C MET A 195 18.00 19.49 1.99
N ASP A 196 17.62 18.38 1.37
CA ASP A 196 17.26 18.29 -0.04
C ASP A 196 15.78 17.99 -0.17
N ILE A 197 15.16 18.48 -1.24
CA ILE A 197 13.78 18.18 -1.62
C ILE A 197 13.76 17.77 -3.09
N GLY A 198 13.03 16.71 -3.39
CA GLY A 198 12.90 16.16 -4.73
C GLY A 198 11.47 15.77 -5.07
N MET A 199 11.20 15.74 -6.36
CA MET A 199 9.96 15.30 -6.96
C MET A 199 10.29 14.42 -8.16
N MET A 200 9.44 13.43 -8.41
CA MET A 200 9.40 12.70 -9.68
C MET A 200 7.99 12.67 -10.24
N ARG A 201 7.90 12.63 -11.57
CA ARG A 201 6.65 12.43 -12.29
C ARG A 201 6.80 11.45 -13.44
N ASP A 202 5.98 10.41 -13.42
CA ASP A 202 5.78 9.49 -14.53
C ASP A 202 4.87 10.17 -15.57
N MET A 203 5.46 10.61 -16.68
CA MET A 203 4.70 11.24 -17.77
C MET A 203 4.05 10.18 -18.66
N SER A 204 4.65 8.99 -18.72
CA SER A 204 4.11 7.78 -19.34
C SER A 204 4.83 6.56 -18.75
N SER A 205 4.43 5.35 -19.13
CA SER A 205 5.16 4.13 -18.77
C SER A 205 6.60 4.06 -19.32
N LEU A 206 6.96 4.94 -20.25
CA LEU A 206 8.29 4.98 -20.87
C LEU A 206 9.14 6.17 -20.43
N TYR A 207 8.54 7.24 -19.89
CA TYR A 207 9.24 8.50 -19.68
C TYR A 207 8.91 9.11 -18.33
N ARG A 208 9.97 9.46 -17.60
CA ARG A 208 9.89 10.06 -16.27
C ARG A 208 10.77 11.30 -16.17
N LEU A 209 10.26 12.27 -15.42
CA LEU A 209 10.93 13.52 -15.09
C LEU A 209 11.24 13.54 -13.58
N GLY A 210 12.42 14.02 -13.22
CA GLY A 210 12.82 14.32 -11.84
C GLY A 210 13.22 15.78 -11.71
N ILE A 211 12.76 16.46 -10.67
CA ILE A 211 13.16 17.84 -10.36
C ILE A 211 13.43 17.93 -8.87
N GLY A 212 14.44 18.71 -8.47
CA GLY A 212 14.57 19.07 -7.08
C GLY A 212 15.68 20.06 -6.80
N ILE A 213 15.79 20.38 -5.52
CA ILE A 213 16.72 21.38 -5.01
C ILE A 213 17.44 20.75 -3.82
N GLN A 214 18.77 20.76 -3.88
CA GLN A 214 19.62 20.30 -2.80
C GLN A 214 20.08 21.49 -1.95
N ASN A 215 20.29 21.23 -0.66
CA ASN A 215 20.72 22.20 0.32
C ASN A 215 19.77 23.41 0.44
N VAL A 216 18.45 23.19 0.35
CA VAL A 216 17.42 24.24 0.56
C VAL A 216 17.47 24.86 1.95
N PHE A 217 18.04 24.11 2.89
CA PHE A 217 18.40 24.56 4.23
C PHE A 217 19.88 24.28 4.43
N SER A 218 20.58 25.20 5.10
CA SER A 218 21.98 25.02 5.50
C SER A 218 22.23 25.68 6.85
N ARG A 219 22.76 24.91 7.82
CA ARG A 219 23.23 25.43 9.11
C ARG A 219 24.65 24.95 9.36
N LYS A 220 25.57 25.91 9.54
CA LYS A 220 26.98 25.67 9.85
C LYS A 220 27.24 25.60 11.36
N GLY A 221 28.34 24.96 11.73
CA GLY A 221 28.90 24.90 13.08
C GLY A 221 30.33 24.37 13.06
N GLY A 222 31.05 24.53 14.17
CA GLY A 222 32.48 24.27 14.23
C GLY A 222 33.30 25.47 13.73
N ASP A 223 34.40 25.20 13.05
CA ASP A 223 35.41 26.20 12.68
C ASP A 223 35.18 26.83 11.29
N THR A 224 34.12 26.43 10.58
CA THR A 224 33.83 26.88 9.20
C THR A 224 32.87 28.07 9.14
N ASP A 225 33.13 28.97 8.19
CA ASP A 225 32.19 30.00 7.78
C ASP A 225 31.38 29.65 6.52
N ASP A 226 31.69 28.52 5.89
CA ASP A 226 31.15 28.12 4.59
C ASP A 226 29.69 27.69 4.69
N LYS A 227 28.91 28.07 3.68
CA LYS A 227 27.50 27.65 3.53
C LYS A 227 27.38 26.65 2.41
N MET A 228 26.51 25.65 2.60
CA MET A 228 26.22 24.67 1.56
C MET A 228 25.61 25.37 0.32
N PRO A 229 26.15 25.15 -0.88
CA PRO A 229 25.63 25.78 -2.10
C PRO A 229 24.26 25.20 -2.44
N VAL A 230 23.29 26.04 -2.77
CA VAL A 230 22.02 25.56 -3.32
C VAL A 230 22.27 24.97 -4.71
N VAL A 231 21.76 23.77 -4.97
CA VAL A 231 21.90 23.09 -6.27
C VAL A 231 20.52 22.75 -6.81
N VAL A 232 20.22 23.24 -8.01
CA VAL A 232 19.01 22.84 -8.75
C VAL A 232 19.36 21.65 -9.62
N ARG A 233 18.51 20.61 -9.61
CA ARG A 233 18.67 19.40 -10.40
C ARG A 233 17.42 19.12 -11.23
N LEU A 234 17.65 18.75 -12.48
CA LEU A 234 16.66 18.26 -13.43
C LEU A 234 17.16 16.93 -13.98
N GLY A 235 16.35 15.88 -13.91
CA GLY A 235 16.67 14.56 -14.43
C GLY A 235 15.57 14.05 -15.34
N ASN A 236 15.94 13.23 -16.30
CA ASN A 236 15.03 12.63 -17.27
C ASN A 236 15.43 11.18 -17.49
N SER A 237 14.47 10.26 -17.52
CA SER A 237 14.74 8.87 -17.86
C SER A 237 13.78 8.31 -18.90
N LEU A 238 14.33 7.49 -19.80
CA LEU A 238 13.59 6.79 -20.85
C LEU A 238 13.73 5.28 -20.64
N HIS A 239 12.61 4.65 -20.32
CA HIS A 239 12.46 3.24 -20.02
C HIS A 239 11.91 2.52 -21.24
N LEU A 240 12.70 1.64 -21.86
CA LEU A 240 12.33 0.92 -23.07
C LEU A 240 12.31 -0.59 -22.84
N PHE A 241 11.41 -1.27 -23.55
CA PHE A 241 11.29 -2.74 -23.52
C PHE A 241 11.11 -3.33 -22.11
N LYS A 242 10.28 -2.69 -21.27
CA LYS A 242 10.05 -3.07 -19.85
C LYS A 242 11.37 -3.07 -19.06
N ASP A 243 12.06 -1.93 -19.08
CA ASP A 243 13.33 -1.67 -18.38
C ASP A 243 14.53 -2.52 -18.84
N ARG A 244 14.43 -3.22 -19.98
CA ARG A 244 15.59 -3.91 -20.55
C ARG A 244 16.63 -2.92 -21.06
N LEU A 245 16.18 -1.77 -21.55
CA LEU A 245 17.03 -0.66 -21.98
C LEU A 245 16.55 0.61 -21.30
N LEU A 246 17.47 1.29 -20.63
CA LEU A 246 17.21 2.49 -19.85
C LEU A 246 18.22 3.56 -20.24
N PHE A 247 17.75 4.79 -20.44
CA PHE A 247 18.62 5.95 -20.59
C PHE A 247 18.28 7.01 -19.56
N GLY A 248 19.31 7.72 -19.10
CA GLY A 248 19.21 8.84 -18.18
C GLY A 248 19.93 10.06 -18.74
N PHE A 249 19.36 11.24 -18.52
CA PHE A 249 20.02 12.52 -18.73
C PHE A 249 19.70 13.48 -17.58
N ASP A 250 20.73 13.95 -16.90
CA ASP A 250 20.62 14.86 -15.78
C ASP A 250 21.38 16.16 -16.03
N LEU A 251 20.78 17.27 -15.60
CA LEU A 251 21.39 18.60 -15.55
C LEU A 251 21.37 19.10 -14.11
N SER A 252 22.48 19.68 -13.68
CA SER A 252 22.60 20.28 -12.36
C SER A 252 23.31 21.62 -12.41
N LYS A 253 22.84 22.59 -11.63
CA LYS A 253 23.43 23.93 -11.55
C LYS A 253 23.53 24.33 -10.09
N ALA A 254 24.75 24.45 -9.59
CA ALA A 254 25.02 25.03 -8.28
C ALA A 254 25.11 26.56 -8.39
N GLN A 255 24.77 27.27 -7.31
CA GLN A 255 24.68 28.74 -7.27
C GLN A 255 25.96 29.46 -7.76
N ALA A 256 27.14 28.87 -7.57
CA ALA A 256 28.43 29.47 -7.88
C ALA A 256 29.30 28.60 -8.82
N SER A 257 28.70 27.75 -9.66
CA SER A 257 29.45 26.82 -10.52
C SER A 257 28.78 26.61 -11.85
N ASP A 258 29.52 26.19 -12.87
CA ASP A 258 28.96 25.89 -14.20
C ASP A 258 27.88 24.79 -14.18
N PRO A 259 26.97 24.78 -15.17
CA PRO A 259 26.05 23.68 -15.35
C PRO A 259 26.82 22.38 -15.60
N ASN A 260 26.47 21.34 -14.85
CA ASN A 260 27.07 20.02 -14.96
C ASN A 260 26.02 19.06 -15.51
N TRP A 261 26.37 18.34 -16.58
CA TRP A 261 25.48 17.43 -17.29
C TRP A 261 25.97 15.99 -17.19
N ARG A 262 25.03 15.05 -17.17
CA ARG A 262 25.30 13.62 -17.11
C ARG A 262 24.41 12.88 -18.07
N PHE A 263 24.97 11.90 -18.78
CA PHE A 263 24.25 11.01 -19.67
C PHE A 263 24.62 9.57 -19.36
N GLY A 264 23.63 8.68 -19.34
CA GLY A 264 23.87 7.28 -18.99
C GLY A 264 22.93 6.32 -19.69
N GLY A 265 23.38 5.08 -19.86
CA GLY A 265 22.59 3.98 -20.38
C GLY A 265 22.80 2.69 -19.58
N GLU A 266 21.73 1.93 -19.36
CA GLU A 266 21.75 0.57 -18.80
C GLU A 266 21.04 -0.39 -19.76
N PHE A 267 21.71 -1.50 -20.08
CA PHE A 267 21.17 -2.57 -20.91
C PHE A 267 21.27 -3.93 -20.19
N TRP A 268 20.12 -4.54 -19.93
CA TRP A 268 20.02 -5.89 -19.39
C TRP A 268 20.13 -6.92 -20.53
N ALA A 269 21.36 -7.35 -20.80
CA ALA A 269 21.64 -8.38 -21.80
C ALA A 269 20.96 -9.71 -21.43
N ALA A 270 20.91 -10.04 -20.13
CA ALA A 270 20.17 -11.17 -19.56
C ALA A 270 19.45 -10.73 -18.26
N ARG A 271 18.57 -11.58 -17.70
CA ARG A 271 17.87 -11.28 -16.42
C ARG A 271 18.81 -11.09 -15.22
N TRP A 272 20.05 -11.57 -15.34
CA TRP A 272 21.05 -11.57 -14.29
C TRP A 272 22.28 -10.70 -14.63
N PHE A 273 22.38 -10.14 -15.85
CA PHE A 273 23.56 -9.40 -16.31
C PHE A 273 23.18 -8.10 -17.01
N ALA A 274 23.79 -7.00 -16.55
CA ALA A 274 23.63 -5.66 -17.10
C ALA A 274 24.98 -5.07 -17.54
N ILE A 275 24.94 -4.29 -18.62
CA ILE A 275 26.04 -3.48 -19.13
C ILE A 275 25.61 -2.02 -19.05
N ARG A 276 26.53 -1.15 -18.66
CA ARG A 276 26.27 0.28 -18.44
C ARG A 276 27.37 1.14 -19.03
N PHE A 277 26.97 2.32 -19.47
CA PHE A 277 27.86 3.36 -19.97
C PHE A 277 27.39 4.72 -19.47
N GLY A 278 28.34 5.61 -19.23
CA GLY A 278 28.10 6.93 -18.69
C GLY A 278 29.06 7.99 -19.19
N LEU A 279 28.59 9.23 -19.21
CA LEU A 279 29.36 10.43 -19.53
C LEU A 279 29.01 11.52 -18.52
N GLN A 280 30.04 12.21 -18.03
CA GLN A 280 29.92 13.37 -17.13
C GLN A 280 30.65 14.56 -17.74
N GLY A 281 30.07 15.76 -17.65
CA GLY A 281 30.73 16.95 -18.19
C GLY A 281 30.34 18.29 -17.57
N ALA A 282 31.32 19.18 -17.48
CA ALA A 282 31.16 20.60 -17.14
C ALA A 282 32.36 21.44 -17.64
N PRO A 283 32.17 22.43 -18.55
CA PRO A 283 31.19 22.42 -19.64
C PRO A 283 31.49 21.35 -20.70
N GLY A 284 32.73 20.86 -20.76
CA GLY A 284 33.18 19.75 -21.62
C GLY A 284 33.13 18.39 -20.93
N LEU A 285 33.47 17.32 -21.65
CA LEU A 285 33.54 15.96 -21.09
C LEU A 285 34.66 15.88 -20.04
N GLN A 286 34.33 15.38 -18.85
CA GLN A 286 35.26 15.23 -17.72
C GLN A 286 35.54 13.76 -17.39
N GLU A 287 34.52 12.91 -17.45
CA GLU A 287 34.64 11.49 -17.08
C GLU A 287 33.79 10.62 -18.02
N THR A 288 34.34 9.47 -18.41
CA THR A 288 33.61 8.40 -19.09
C THR A 288 33.57 7.17 -18.21
N ASP A 289 32.38 6.61 -18.05
CA ASP A 289 32.12 5.51 -17.14
C ASP A 289 31.66 4.26 -17.89
N PHE A 290 32.15 3.09 -17.45
CA PHE A 290 31.66 1.79 -17.87
C PHE A 290 31.33 0.95 -16.65
N GLY A 291 30.23 0.20 -16.69
CA GLY A 291 29.80 -0.60 -15.56
C GLY A 291 29.18 -1.95 -15.94
N PHE A 292 29.29 -2.89 -15.02
CA PHE A 292 28.65 -4.20 -15.11
C PHE A 292 27.83 -4.47 -13.86
N GLY A 293 26.70 -5.15 -14.02
CA GLY A 293 25.81 -5.52 -12.93
C GLY A 293 25.45 -6.99 -13.00
N PHE A 294 25.52 -7.67 -11.86
CA PHE A 294 25.19 -9.07 -11.70
C PHE A 294 24.09 -9.23 -10.65
N LYS A 295 23.00 -9.89 -11.01
CA LYS A 295 21.88 -10.18 -10.09
C LYS A 295 21.78 -11.68 -9.84
N PHE A 296 21.88 -12.08 -8.59
CA PHE A 296 21.64 -13.44 -8.14
C PHE A 296 20.65 -13.45 -6.98
N ARG A 297 19.42 -13.89 -7.27
CA ARG A 297 18.29 -13.89 -6.31
C ARG A 297 18.06 -12.49 -5.70
N SER A 298 18.38 -12.36 -4.41
CA SER A 298 18.23 -11.15 -3.61
C SER A 298 19.51 -10.30 -3.54
N LEU A 299 20.62 -10.79 -4.08
CA LEU A 299 21.91 -10.10 -4.12
C LEU A 299 22.11 -9.46 -5.49
N SER A 300 22.59 -8.21 -5.50
CA SER A 300 23.13 -7.54 -6.67
C SER A 300 24.57 -7.12 -6.40
N LEU A 301 25.44 -7.34 -7.38
CA LEU A 301 26.83 -6.89 -7.36
C LEU A 301 27.04 -6.00 -8.57
N ASP A 302 27.58 -4.81 -8.36
CA ASP A 302 27.85 -3.86 -9.43
C ASP A 302 29.30 -3.40 -9.34
N ILE A 303 29.93 -3.27 -10.50
CA ILE A 303 31.26 -2.70 -10.68
C ILE A 303 31.16 -1.57 -11.69
N ALA A 304 31.83 -0.47 -11.41
CA ALA A 304 31.99 0.65 -12.34
C ALA A 304 33.43 1.12 -12.37
N ASN A 305 33.89 1.49 -13.56
CA ASN A 305 35.18 2.14 -13.77
C ASN A 305 34.93 3.47 -14.46
N GLY A 306 35.41 4.54 -13.82
CA GLY A 306 35.40 5.88 -14.39
C GLY A 306 36.79 6.27 -14.85
N ILE A 307 36.88 6.85 -16.04
CA ILE A 307 38.11 7.29 -16.67
C ILE A 307 38.04 8.80 -16.83
N HIS A 308 39.00 9.50 -16.23
CA HIS A 308 39.16 10.94 -16.34
C HIS A 308 40.66 11.31 -16.40
N ASP A 309 40.98 12.59 -16.51
CA ASP A 309 42.37 13.06 -16.71
C ASP A 309 43.34 12.71 -15.57
N LEU A 310 42.88 12.74 -14.31
CA LEU A 310 43.70 12.32 -13.16
C LEU A 310 43.95 10.79 -13.09
N GLY A 311 43.28 9.98 -13.91
CA GLY A 311 43.40 8.51 -13.94
C GLY A 311 42.06 7.75 -13.91
N ALA A 312 42.13 6.45 -13.62
CA ALA A 312 40.97 5.59 -13.53
C ALA A 312 40.56 5.36 -12.07
N SER A 313 39.26 5.31 -11.78
CA SER A 313 38.73 4.96 -10.46
C SER A 313 37.79 3.76 -10.54
N THR A 314 38.02 2.77 -9.69
CA THR A 314 37.21 1.55 -9.61
C THR A 314 36.28 1.61 -8.42
N ARG A 315 35.01 1.28 -8.67
CA ARG A 315 33.91 1.40 -7.71
C ARG A 315 33.18 0.06 -7.65
N LEU A 316 33.02 -0.47 -6.45
CA LEU A 316 32.36 -1.75 -6.21
C LEU A 316 31.18 -1.53 -5.28
N SER A 317 30.01 -2.06 -5.62
CA SER A 317 28.85 -2.07 -4.73
C SER A 317 28.18 -3.43 -4.63
N ALA A 318 27.62 -3.70 -3.45
CA ALA A 318 26.80 -4.86 -3.18
C ALA A 318 25.48 -4.43 -2.55
N SER A 319 24.39 -4.97 -3.06
CA SER A 319 23.03 -4.68 -2.59
C SER A 319 22.29 -5.96 -2.24
N PHE A 320 21.71 -6.02 -1.05
CA PHE A 320 20.93 -7.15 -0.55
C PHE A 320 19.48 -6.75 -0.28
N ARG A 321 18.55 -7.37 -1.00
CA ARG A 321 17.10 -7.14 -0.88
C ARG A 321 16.43 -8.23 -0.08
N PHE A 322 15.73 -7.88 1.00
CA PHE A 322 15.16 -8.85 1.94
C PHE A 322 13.77 -8.45 2.45
N GLY A 323 13.13 -9.41 3.13
CA GLY A 323 11.75 -9.28 3.59
C GLY A 323 10.72 -9.38 2.45
N ARG A 324 9.45 -9.25 2.80
CA ARG A 324 8.32 -9.22 1.87
C ARG A 324 8.25 -7.88 1.12
N SER A 325 7.62 -7.89 -0.04
CA SER A 325 7.38 -6.65 -0.78
C SER A 325 6.36 -5.76 -0.05
N ARG A 326 6.28 -4.48 -0.44
CA ARG A 326 5.27 -3.54 0.09
C ARG A 326 3.87 -3.99 -0.32
N GLU A 327 3.71 -4.40 -1.57
CA GLU A 327 2.44 -4.94 -2.10
C GLU A 327 2.00 -6.19 -1.35
N GLU A 328 2.91 -7.14 -1.11
CA GLU A 328 2.63 -8.35 -0.31
C GLU A 328 2.16 -8.01 1.10
N ARG A 329 2.84 -7.07 1.77
CA ARG A 329 2.45 -6.61 3.12
C ARG A 329 1.11 -5.88 3.12
N SER A 330 0.81 -5.12 2.06
CA SER A 330 -0.46 -4.42 1.94
C SER A 330 -1.60 -5.42 1.74
N TYR A 331 -1.42 -6.41 0.86
CA TYR A 331 -2.39 -7.48 0.64
C TYR A 331 -2.65 -8.30 1.90
N GLU A 332 -1.60 -8.70 2.63
CA GLU A 332 -1.73 -9.43 3.88
C GLU A 332 -2.47 -8.62 4.94
N LYS A 333 -2.15 -7.33 5.09
CA LYS A 333 -2.87 -6.44 6.01
C LYS A 333 -4.37 -6.36 5.68
N VAL A 334 -4.73 -6.24 4.41
CA VAL A 334 -6.14 -6.25 3.97
C VAL A 334 -6.78 -7.59 4.32
N ARG A 335 -6.12 -8.71 4.03
CA ARG A 335 -6.61 -10.05 4.35
C ARG A 335 -6.83 -10.23 5.85
N ASP A 336 -5.88 -9.80 6.68
CA ASP A 336 -5.96 -9.94 8.13
C ASP A 336 -7.07 -9.06 8.72
N LEU A 337 -7.29 -7.85 8.17
CA LEU A 337 -8.42 -6.99 8.53
C LEU A 337 -9.76 -7.65 8.15
N ILE A 338 -9.86 -8.22 6.96
CA ILE A 338 -11.07 -8.92 6.51
C ILE A 338 -11.34 -10.13 7.42
N GLN A 339 -10.31 -10.93 7.72
CA GLN A 339 -10.44 -12.10 8.60
C GLN A 339 -10.91 -11.68 10.00
N ALA A 340 -10.25 -10.69 10.63
CA ALA A 340 -10.65 -10.17 11.93
C ALA A 340 -12.08 -9.59 11.91
N GLY A 341 -12.47 -8.97 10.80
CA GLY A 341 -13.84 -8.50 10.58
C GLY A 341 -14.86 -9.64 10.56
N PHE A 342 -14.55 -10.73 9.85
CA PHE A 342 -15.41 -11.92 9.82
C PHE A 342 -15.48 -12.68 11.15
N GLU A 343 -14.37 -12.76 11.89
CA GLU A 343 -14.35 -13.34 13.24
C GLU A 343 -15.25 -12.55 14.17
N ALA A 344 -15.06 -11.22 14.26
CA ALA A 344 -15.92 -10.35 15.04
C ALA A 344 -17.40 -10.41 14.59
N PHE A 345 -17.64 -10.54 13.28
CA PHE A 345 -18.98 -10.64 12.71
C PHE A 345 -19.70 -11.91 13.17
N LYS A 346 -19.00 -13.06 13.13
CA LYS A 346 -19.52 -14.36 13.58
C LYS A 346 -19.77 -14.38 15.09
N ASP A 347 -18.89 -13.74 15.86
CA ASP A 347 -19.01 -13.65 17.31
C ASP A 347 -20.16 -12.73 17.75
N GLY A 348 -20.74 -11.96 16.82
CA GLY A 348 -21.81 -11.01 17.08
C GLY A 348 -21.33 -9.63 17.52
N ASN A 349 -20.04 -9.31 17.40
CA ASN A 349 -19.53 -7.96 17.60
C ASN A 349 -19.57 -7.17 16.28
N PHE A 350 -20.77 -6.73 15.91
CA PHE A 350 -21.02 -6.07 14.63
C PHE A 350 -20.31 -4.72 14.50
N ALA A 351 -20.16 -3.99 15.62
CA ALA A 351 -19.42 -2.72 15.64
C ALA A 351 -17.93 -2.94 15.30
N LEU A 352 -17.28 -3.94 15.92
CA LEU A 352 -15.89 -4.27 15.61
C LEU A 352 -15.74 -4.79 14.17
N ALA A 353 -16.66 -5.64 13.72
CA ALA A 353 -16.67 -6.13 12.34
C ALA A 353 -16.76 -4.97 11.32
N SER A 354 -17.66 -4.01 11.56
CA SER A 354 -17.83 -2.82 10.74
C SER A 354 -16.55 -1.98 10.70
N LEU A 355 -15.90 -1.76 11.85
CA LEU A 355 -14.63 -1.05 11.92
C LEU A 355 -13.53 -1.75 11.10
N ARG A 356 -13.40 -3.08 11.21
CA ARG A 356 -12.38 -3.85 10.48
C ARG A 356 -12.62 -3.88 8.98
N PHE A 357 -13.87 -4.04 8.54
CA PHE A 357 -14.23 -3.96 7.13
C PHE A 357 -14.04 -2.56 6.56
N ASN A 358 -14.32 -1.51 7.34
CA ASN A 358 -14.03 -0.14 6.91
C ASN A 358 -12.52 0.09 6.74
N GLN A 359 -11.69 -0.34 7.71
CA GLN A 359 -10.23 -0.31 7.60
C GLN A 359 -9.71 -1.12 6.40
N ALA A 360 -10.38 -2.23 6.06
CA ALA A 360 -10.03 -3.03 4.89
C ALA A 360 -10.35 -2.29 3.58
N LEU A 361 -11.50 -1.60 3.50
CA LEU A 361 -11.88 -0.80 2.33
C LEU A 361 -11.06 0.48 2.18
N ASP A 362 -10.62 1.09 3.27
CA ASP A 362 -9.67 2.21 3.23
C ASP A 362 -8.34 1.79 2.57
N ALA A 363 -7.95 0.52 2.75
CA ALA A 363 -6.75 -0.06 2.18
C ALA A 363 -6.97 -0.68 0.78
N ASP A 364 -8.17 -1.18 0.48
CA ASP A 364 -8.58 -1.71 -0.82
C ASP A 364 -10.01 -1.27 -1.18
N PRO A 365 -10.16 -0.06 -1.79
CA PRO A 365 -11.48 0.46 -2.15
C PRO A 365 -12.19 -0.32 -3.27
N ALA A 366 -11.49 -1.20 -3.98
CA ALA A 366 -12.02 -1.96 -5.11
C ALA A 366 -12.79 -3.22 -4.68
N ASN A 367 -12.77 -3.59 -3.40
CA ASN A 367 -13.43 -4.78 -2.89
C ASN A 367 -14.96 -4.58 -2.78
N ASN A 368 -15.67 -4.83 -3.89
CA ASN A 368 -17.12 -4.68 -3.98
C ASN A 368 -17.92 -5.56 -3.00
N GLN A 369 -17.39 -6.74 -2.65
CA GLN A 369 -18.05 -7.65 -1.72
C GLN A 369 -18.07 -7.07 -0.30
N ILE A 370 -16.90 -6.65 0.21
CA ILE A 370 -16.80 -6.03 1.53
C ILE A 370 -17.57 -4.70 1.57
N LYS A 371 -17.58 -3.95 0.46
CA LYS A 371 -18.39 -2.72 0.34
C LYS A 371 -19.88 -2.97 0.51
N ALA A 372 -20.43 -3.99 -0.18
CA ALA A 372 -21.84 -4.35 -0.06
C ALA A 372 -22.19 -4.86 1.35
N MET A 373 -21.34 -5.72 1.92
CA MET A 373 -21.52 -6.21 3.29
C MET A 373 -21.46 -5.08 4.32
N LEU A 374 -20.48 -4.17 4.20
CA LEU A 374 -20.31 -3.05 5.14
C LEU A 374 -21.53 -2.14 5.13
N ALA A 375 -22.13 -1.85 3.97
CA ALA A 375 -23.33 -1.02 3.89
C ALA A 375 -24.48 -1.56 4.75
N ARG A 376 -24.78 -2.87 4.62
CA ARG A 376 -25.82 -3.52 5.44
C ARG A 376 -25.41 -3.67 6.90
N LEU A 377 -24.14 -3.97 7.15
CA LEU A 377 -23.61 -4.07 8.51
C LEU A 377 -23.69 -2.73 9.24
N GLN A 378 -23.47 -1.60 8.57
CA GLN A 378 -23.65 -0.26 9.14
C GLN A 378 -25.11 0.00 9.53
N THR A 379 -26.06 -0.44 8.71
CA THR A 379 -27.49 -0.42 9.08
C THR A 379 -27.76 -1.27 10.32
N VAL A 380 -27.15 -2.45 10.44
CA VAL A 380 -27.29 -3.27 11.65
C VAL A 380 -26.72 -2.55 12.87
N VAL A 381 -25.48 -2.03 12.76
CA VAL A 381 -24.76 -1.40 13.87
C VAL A 381 -25.48 -0.17 14.43
N SER A 382 -26.25 0.57 13.62
CA SER A 382 -27.04 1.71 14.11
C SER A 382 -28.15 1.31 15.08
N TYR A 383 -28.59 0.04 15.06
CA TYR A 383 -29.62 -0.48 15.97
C TYR A 383 -29.02 -1.47 16.97
N ILE A 384 -28.30 -2.47 16.49
CA ILE A 384 -27.72 -3.56 17.28
C ILE A 384 -26.20 -3.58 17.04
N PRO A 385 -25.39 -2.89 17.86
CA PRO A 385 -23.94 -2.87 17.69
C PRO A 385 -23.28 -4.19 18.12
N GLN A 386 -23.96 -4.99 18.97
CA GLN A 386 -23.47 -6.26 19.46
C GLN A 386 -24.61 -7.21 19.83
N ALA A 387 -24.39 -8.51 19.61
CA ALA A 387 -25.24 -9.61 20.04
C ALA A 387 -24.35 -10.81 20.42
N GLN A 388 -23.36 -10.57 21.29
CA GLN A 388 -22.48 -11.62 21.81
C GLN A 388 -23.19 -12.42 22.91
N GLY A 389 -22.83 -13.69 23.09
CA GLY A 389 -23.41 -14.56 24.14
C GLY A 389 -24.14 -15.79 23.60
N GLY A 390 -24.48 -16.72 24.49
CA GLY A 390 -25.04 -18.03 24.13
C GLY A 390 -26.56 -18.14 24.23
N GLU A 391 -27.28 -17.11 24.68
CA GLU A 391 -28.72 -17.22 24.87
C GLU A 391 -29.42 -17.28 23.50
N GLU A 392 -30.64 -17.83 23.48
CA GLU A 392 -31.41 -17.96 22.25
C GLU A 392 -31.61 -16.60 21.57
N PHE A 393 -31.93 -15.55 22.33
CA PHE A 393 -32.12 -14.20 21.80
C PHE A 393 -30.91 -13.75 20.98
N GLN A 394 -29.70 -13.71 21.56
CA GLN A 394 -28.53 -13.24 20.81
C GLN A 394 -28.18 -14.19 19.66
N THR A 395 -28.40 -15.49 19.82
CA THR A 395 -28.16 -16.49 18.78
C THR A 395 -29.02 -16.25 17.53
N TYR A 396 -30.32 -15.98 17.71
CA TYR A 396 -31.22 -15.70 16.60
C TYR A 396 -31.03 -14.30 16.01
N VAL A 397 -30.67 -13.30 16.82
CA VAL A 397 -30.21 -12.00 16.32
C VAL A 397 -28.99 -12.18 15.41
N ARG A 398 -27.96 -12.95 15.84
CA ARG A 398 -26.78 -13.23 15.01
C ARG A 398 -27.14 -13.94 13.72
N LYS A 399 -27.96 -15.01 13.78
CA LYS A 399 -28.42 -15.73 12.58
C LYS A 399 -29.12 -14.78 11.59
N GLY A 400 -30.03 -13.95 12.09
CA GLY A 400 -30.77 -12.98 11.29
C GLY A 400 -29.86 -11.95 10.64
N VAL A 401 -28.97 -11.34 11.42
CA VAL A 401 -27.99 -10.36 10.93
C VAL A 401 -27.03 -10.98 9.90
N ILE A 402 -26.54 -12.20 10.13
CA ILE A 402 -25.64 -12.89 9.21
C ILE A 402 -26.32 -13.07 7.84
N SER A 403 -27.55 -13.57 7.82
CA SER A 403 -28.30 -13.76 6.57
C SER A 403 -28.64 -12.44 5.89
N PHE A 404 -28.93 -11.37 6.65
CA PHE A 404 -29.18 -10.03 6.11
C PHE A 404 -27.96 -9.45 5.41
N VAL A 405 -26.81 -9.43 6.10
CA VAL A 405 -25.57 -8.85 5.59
C VAL A 405 -25.06 -9.63 4.38
N ASP A 406 -25.15 -10.97 4.42
CA ASP A 406 -24.78 -11.84 3.31
C ASP A 406 -25.70 -11.68 2.10
N GLY A 407 -27.00 -11.42 2.32
CA GLY A 407 -27.93 -11.02 1.27
C GLY A 407 -28.52 -12.11 0.40
N ARG A 408 -28.02 -13.33 0.54
CA ARG A 408 -28.51 -14.47 -0.25
C ARG A 408 -29.83 -15.02 0.28
N ASP A 409 -30.12 -14.82 1.57
CA ASP A 409 -31.30 -15.35 2.24
C ASP A 409 -31.99 -14.29 3.13
N LEU A 410 -32.69 -13.35 2.49
CA LEU A 410 -33.45 -12.33 3.21
C LEU A 410 -34.65 -12.91 3.96
N ARG A 411 -35.25 -14.00 3.48
CA ARG A 411 -36.39 -14.65 4.17
C ARG A 411 -35.96 -15.33 5.45
N GLY A 412 -34.86 -16.09 5.42
CA GLY A 412 -34.27 -16.68 6.63
C GLY A 412 -33.81 -15.61 7.62
N SER A 413 -33.35 -14.46 7.12
CA SER A 413 -33.06 -13.31 7.99
C SER A 413 -34.31 -12.81 8.73
N VAL A 414 -35.41 -12.55 8.01
CA VAL A 414 -36.68 -12.12 8.61
C VAL A 414 -37.15 -13.13 9.65
N ASN A 415 -37.15 -14.43 9.33
CA ASN A 415 -37.63 -15.46 10.26
C ASN A 415 -36.80 -15.52 11.54
N ALA A 416 -35.47 -15.45 11.43
CA ALA A 416 -34.59 -15.45 12.60
C ALA A 416 -34.77 -14.18 13.45
N LEU A 417 -34.91 -13.01 12.83
CA LEU A 417 -35.13 -11.75 13.55
C LEU A 417 -36.52 -11.68 14.21
N ARG A 418 -37.57 -12.21 13.55
CA ARG A 418 -38.90 -12.37 14.15
C ARG A 418 -38.88 -13.29 15.36
N TYR A 419 -38.18 -14.41 15.28
CA TYR A 419 -38.02 -15.31 16.42
C TYR A 419 -37.30 -14.61 17.59
N ALA A 420 -36.21 -13.88 17.30
CA ALA A 420 -35.52 -13.09 18.31
C ALA A 420 -36.43 -12.02 18.94
N PHE A 421 -37.22 -11.33 18.13
CA PHE A 421 -38.18 -10.33 18.62
C PHE A 421 -39.28 -10.96 19.46
N ASN A 422 -39.74 -12.16 19.12
CA ASN A 422 -40.70 -12.91 19.93
C ASN A 422 -40.18 -13.21 21.34
N LYS A 423 -38.87 -13.46 21.48
CA LYS A 423 -38.22 -13.68 22.79
C LYS A 423 -38.04 -12.40 23.61
N ASN A 424 -37.92 -11.25 22.96
CA ASN A 424 -37.85 -9.95 23.64
C ASN A 424 -38.68 -8.87 22.91
N PRO A 425 -40.02 -8.89 23.08
CA PRO A 425 -40.93 -8.01 22.34
C PRO A 425 -40.80 -6.51 22.70
N LYS A 426 -40.08 -6.19 23.78
CA LYS A 426 -39.85 -4.82 24.26
C LYS A 426 -38.60 -4.17 23.61
N ASP A 427 -37.85 -4.90 22.78
CA ASP A 427 -36.64 -4.38 22.13
C ASP A 427 -36.99 -3.55 20.88
N ASP A 428 -37.08 -2.23 21.07
CA ASP A 428 -37.36 -1.27 19.99
C ASP A 428 -36.27 -1.20 18.93
N LYS A 429 -35.02 -1.48 19.31
CA LYS A 429 -33.90 -1.45 18.37
C LYS A 429 -33.98 -2.64 17.44
N LEU A 430 -34.31 -3.82 17.97
CA LEU A 430 -34.55 -5.01 17.17
C LEU A 430 -35.78 -4.86 16.28
N LEU A 431 -36.88 -4.28 16.77
CA LEU A 431 -38.06 -4.02 15.95
C LEU A 431 -37.74 -3.08 14.78
N ALA A 432 -36.99 -2.00 15.04
CA ALA A 432 -36.60 -1.06 14.00
C ALA A 432 -35.71 -1.72 12.94
N LEU A 433 -34.73 -2.54 13.34
CA LEU A 433 -33.91 -3.31 12.42
C LEU A 433 -34.75 -4.32 11.62
N LEU A 434 -35.61 -5.08 12.29
CA LEU A 434 -36.50 -6.07 11.67
C LEU A 434 -37.35 -5.44 10.57
N ASN A 435 -37.98 -4.29 10.83
CA ASN A 435 -38.82 -3.61 9.86
C ASN A 435 -38.04 -3.17 8.60
N ILE A 436 -36.77 -2.82 8.74
CA ILE A 436 -35.89 -2.51 7.59
C ILE A 436 -35.65 -3.78 6.76
N VAL A 437 -35.29 -4.89 7.43
CA VAL A 437 -35.02 -6.17 6.78
C VAL A 437 -36.27 -6.71 6.09
N GLU A 438 -37.44 -6.63 6.72
CA GLU A 438 -38.72 -7.06 6.15
C GLU A 438 -39.11 -6.25 4.92
N LYS A 439 -38.87 -4.93 4.95
CA LYS A 439 -39.12 -4.05 3.80
C LYS A 439 -38.19 -4.40 2.63
N GLU A 440 -36.91 -4.65 2.90
CA GLU A 440 -35.95 -5.07 1.86
C GLU A 440 -36.27 -6.47 1.31
N ALA A 441 -36.74 -7.38 2.17
CA ALA A 441 -37.18 -8.72 1.79
C ALA A 441 -38.52 -8.74 1.02
N GLY A 442 -39.23 -7.60 0.94
CA GLY A 442 -40.52 -7.49 0.25
C GLY A 442 -41.65 -8.26 0.96
N VAL A 443 -41.60 -8.36 2.28
CA VAL A 443 -42.65 -9.04 3.06
C VAL A 443 -43.91 -8.18 3.07
N ALA A 444 -45.08 -8.80 2.87
CA ALA A 444 -46.35 -8.10 2.74
C ALA A 444 -46.82 -7.42 4.05
N GLU A 445 -46.37 -7.93 5.20
CA GLU A 445 -46.78 -7.45 6.51
C GLU A 445 -45.58 -7.33 7.43
N LEU A 446 -45.38 -6.09 7.92
CA LEU A 446 -44.29 -5.74 8.83
C LEU A 446 -44.64 -6.10 10.27
N SER A 447 -43.64 -6.50 11.04
CA SER A 447 -43.77 -6.69 12.48
C SER A 447 -44.11 -5.37 13.18
N ARG A 448 -44.98 -5.45 14.18
CA ARG A 448 -45.43 -4.32 14.98
C ARG A 448 -45.29 -4.68 16.45
N ARG A 449 -45.27 -3.65 17.30
CA ARG A 449 -45.41 -3.88 18.74
C ARG A 449 -46.73 -4.62 18.99
N PRO A 450 -46.72 -5.67 19.82
CA PRO A 450 -47.95 -6.35 20.20
C PRO A 450 -48.93 -5.38 20.88
N GLU A 451 -50.21 -5.50 20.54
CA GLU A 451 -51.30 -4.71 21.15
C GLU A 451 -52.00 -5.59 22.20
N GLY A 452 -51.84 -5.30 23.50
CA GLY A 452 -52.43 -6.11 24.57
C GLY A 452 -51.72 -5.99 25.92
N PRO A 453 -52.08 -6.83 26.93
CA PRO A 453 -51.36 -6.91 28.20
C PRO A 453 -49.87 -7.18 27.97
N GLU A 454 -49.00 -6.74 28.88
CA GLU A 454 -47.54 -6.65 28.70
C GLU A 454 -46.77 -7.93 28.26
N THR A 455 -47.44 -9.07 28.12
CA THR A 455 -46.88 -10.36 27.70
C THR A 455 -47.37 -10.86 26.34
N PHE A 456 -48.26 -10.14 25.65
CA PHE A 456 -48.75 -10.59 24.33
C PHE A 456 -47.60 -10.52 23.32
N THR A 457 -47.18 -11.66 22.76
CA THR A 457 -46.07 -11.73 21.81
C THR A 457 -46.54 -11.59 20.35
N PHE A 458 -45.60 -11.53 19.39
CA PHE A 458 -45.97 -11.56 17.96
C PHE A 458 -46.68 -12.86 17.59
N VAL A 459 -46.21 -13.99 18.15
CA VAL A 459 -46.86 -15.30 17.97
C VAL A 459 -48.27 -15.28 18.56
N ASP A 460 -48.46 -14.72 19.76
CA ASP A 460 -49.80 -14.63 20.38
C ASP A 460 -50.77 -13.79 19.55
N GLN A 461 -50.30 -12.68 18.99
CA GLN A 461 -51.10 -11.85 18.08
C GLN A 461 -51.51 -12.63 16.83
N LYS A 462 -50.57 -13.37 16.20
CA LYS A 462 -50.90 -14.17 15.01
C LYS A 462 -51.85 -15.31 15.32
N ILE A 463 -51.72 -15.95 16.48
CA ILE A 463 -52.66 -16.97 16.95
C ILE A 463 -54.05 -16.37 17.17
N TYR A 464 -54.12 -15.18 17.77
CA TYR A 464 -55.37 -14.45 17.97
C TYR A 464 -56.02 -14.06 16.63
N ASP A 465 -55.26 -13.47 15.72
CA ASP A 465 -55.73 -13.09 14.38
C ASP A 465 -56.19 -14.31 13.58
N ALA A 466 -55.47 -15.43 13.67
CA ALA A 466 -55.85 -16.68 13.03
C ALA A 466 -57.19 -17.19 13.57
N ARG A 467 -57.40 -17.11 14.89
CA ARG A 467 -58.64 -17.51 15.54
C ARG A 467 -59.80 -16.58 15.17
N GLN A 468 -59.58 -15.26 15.12
CA GLN A 468 -60.58 -14.30 14.64
C GLN A 468 -60.94 -14.55 13.18
N ALA A 469 -59.97 -14.85 12.33
CA ALA A 469 -60.22 -15.18 10.93
C ALA A 469 -61.11 -16.44 10.76
N ILE A 470 -61.00 -17.43 11.67
CA ILE A 470 -61.95 -18.56 11.72
C ILE A 470 -63.37 -18.08 12.01
N TYR A 471 -63.55 -17.23 13.04
CA TYR A 471 -64.87 -16.71 13.41
C TYR A 471 -65.50 -15.84 12.32
N ASP A 472 -64.67 -15.08 11.60
CA ASP A 472 -65.06 -14.25 10.46
C ASP A 472 -65.34 -15.06 9.17
N GLY A 473 -65.14 -16.38 9.17
CA GLY A 473 -65.27 -17.22 7.98
C GLY A 473 -64.16 -17.05 6.94
N LYS A 474 -63.07 -16.36 7.28
CA LYS A 474 -61.90 -16.09 6.41
C LYS A 474 -60.86 -17.20 6.56
N TYR A 475 -61.21 -18.43 6.16
CA TYR A 475 -60.36 -19.61 6.41
C TYR A 475 -58.99 -19.55 5.72
N ASP A 476 -58.90 -19.00 4.51
CA ASP A 476 -57.61 -18.77 3.81
C ASP A 476 -56.68 -17.83 4.58
N LEU A 477 -57.25 -16.86 5.32
CA LEU A 477 -56.49 -15.96 6.16
C LEU A 477 -56.04 -16.69 7.44
N ALA A 478 -56.91 -17.50 8.04
CA ALA A 478 -56.56 -18.32 9.21
C ALA A 478 -55.40 -19.28 8.91
N ILE A 479 -55.42 -19.97 7.77
CA ILE A 479 -54.33 -20.87 7.33
C ILE A 479 -53.03 -20.08 7.19
N ARG A 480 -53.06 -18.93 6.50
CA ARG A 480 -51.87 -18.09 6.32
C ARG A 480 -51.29 -17.62 7.65
N ARG A 481 -52.14 -17.15 8.58
CA ARG A 481 -51.70 -16.70 9.91
C ARG A 481 -51.14 -17.83 10.75
N SER A 482 -51.74 -19.01 10.71
CA SER A 482 -51.17 -20.19 11.37
C SER A 482 -49.85 -20.63 10.73
N GLN A 483 -49.71 -20.52 9.40
CA GLN A 483 -48.45 -20.83 8.73
C GLN A 483 -47.34 -19.83 9.14
N ASP A 484 -47.65 -18.54 9.24
CA ASP A 484 -46.71 -17.51 9.73
C ASP A 484 -46.15 -17.88 11.13
N VAL A 485 -46.99 -18.47 12.00
CA VAL A 485 -46.55 -18.94 13.32
C VAL A 485 -45.70 -20.21 13.21
N LEU A 486 -46.10 -21.18 12.38
CA LEU A 486 -45.38 -22.44 12.22
C LEU A 486 -44.01 -22.26 11.53
N ASP A 487 -43.85 -21.21 10.74
CA ASP A 487 -42.55 -20.84 10.17
C ASP A 487 -41.57 -20.34 11.26
N LEU A 488 -42.08 -19.82 12.38
CA LEU A 488 -41.29 -19.41 13.55
C LEU A 488 -41.17 -20.53 14.60
N GLU A 489 -42.26 -21.24 14.84
CA GLU A 489 -42.40 -22.31 15.84
C GLU A 489 -43.03 -23.55 15.18
N PRO A 490 -42.25 -24.43 14.53
CA PRO A 490 -42.77 -25.55 13.72
C PRO A 490 -43.64 -26.57 14.45
N ASN A 491 -43.58 -26.55 15.79
CA ASN A 491 -44.27 -27.45 16.70
C ASN A 491 -45.33 -26.72 17.55
N ASN A 492 -45.75 -25.50 17.15
CA ASN A 492 -46.79 -24.76 17.85
C ASN A 492 -48.15 -25.46 17.70
N ILE A 493 -48.59 -26.14 18.76
CA ILE A 493 -49.81 -26.97 18.76
C ILE A 493 -51.03 -26.14 18.41
N THR A 494 -51.19 -24.96 19.02
CA THR A 494 -52.36 -24.10 18.82
C THR A 494 -52.51 -23.64 17.36
N SER A 495 -51.41 -23.31 16.68
CA SER A 495 -51.46 -22.95 15.27
C SER A 495 -51.77 -24.14 14.37
N LEU A 496 -51.26 -25.33 14.67
CA LEU A 496 -51.64 -26.56 13.95
C LEU A 496 -53.14 -26.87 14.14
N GLU A 497 -53.68 -26.70 15.35
CA GLU A 497 -55.11 -26.88 15.62
C GLU A 497 -55.97 -25.91 14.79
N ILE A 498 -55.63 -24.62 14.80
CA ILE A 498 -56.35 -23.59 14.06
C ILE A 498 -56.26 -23.85 12.55
N MET A 499 -55.08 -24.20 12.03
CA MET A 499 -54.87 -24.54 10.62
C MET A 499 -55.67 -25.77 10.21
N GLY A 500 -55.66 -26.84 11.02
CA GLY A 500 -56.46 -28.04 10.76
C GLY A 500 -57.96 -27.73 10.77
N SER A 501 -58.41 -26.88 11.69
CA SER A 501 -59.80 -26.41 11.76
C SER A 501 -60.19 -25.58 10.53
N ALA A 502 -59.31 -24.70 10.07
CA ALA A 502 -59.54 -23.93 8.84
C ALA A 502 -59.69 -24.84 7.61
N PHE A 503 -58.80 -25.82 7.45
CA PHE A 503 -58.90 -26.80 6.35
C PHE A 503 -60.20 -27.62 6.42
N PHE A 504 -60.65 -27.98 7.62
CA PHE A 504 -61.90 -28.70 7.80
C PHE A 504 -63.10 -27.85 7.40
N MET A 505 -63.13 -26.57 7.79
CA MET A 505 -64.18 -25.62 7.41
C MET A 505 -64.21 -25.32 5.91
N MET A 506 -63.09 -25.48 5.21
CA MET A 506 -63.00 -25.39 3.75
C MET A 506 -63.33 -26.70 3.01
N GLU A 507 -63.83 -27.72 3.71
CA GLU A 507 -64.08 -29.07 3.20
C GLU A 507 -62.84 -29.84 2.70
N GLU A 508 -61.63 -29.33 2.95
CA GLU A 508 -60.35 -29.98 2.62
C GLU A 508 -59.96 -31.03 3.68
N LYS A 509 -60.86 -31.99 3.92
CA LYS A 509 -60.76 -32.98 5.02
C LYS A 509 -59.44 -33.76 5.05
N ALA A 510 -58.84 -34.04 3.89
CA ALA A 510 -57.55 -34.72 3.81
C ALA A 510 -56.40 -33.89 4.40
N LYS A 511 -56.36 -32.57 4.13
CA LYS A 511 -55.36 -31.67 4.69
C LYS A 511 -55.58 -31.44 6.18
N ALA A 512 -56.85 -31.28 6.60
CA ALA A 512 -57.21 -31.20 8.02
C ALA A 512 -56.73 -32.43 8.80
N LYS A 513 -57.00 -33.64 8.29
CA LYS A 513 -56.56 -34.92 8.88
C LYS A 513 -55.04 -35.01 9.00
N ALA A 514 -54.30 -34.52 8.00
CA ALA A 514 -52.83 -34.51 8.03
C ALA A 514 -52.28 -33.57 9.11
N VAL A 515 -52.79 -32.33 9.19
CA VAL A 515 -52.35 -31.34 10.19
C VAL A 515 -52.69 -31.79 11.61
N TRP A 516 -53.89 -32.32 11.83
CA TRP A 516 -54.33 -32.82 13.13
C TRP A 516 -53.60 -34.10 13.60
N ARG A 517 -53.17 -34.97 12.68
CA ARG A 517 -52.27 -36.08 13.04
C ARG A 517 -50.94 -35.57 13.58
N LYS A 518 -50.36 -34.53 12.97
CA LYS A 518 -49.15 -33.89 13.47
C LYS A 518 -49.35 -33.29 14.88
N VAL A 519 -50.55 -32.79 15.20
CA VAL A 519 -50.87 -32.37 16.57
C VAL A 519 -50.81 -33.55 17.54
N LEU A 520 -51.43 -34.69 17.21
CA LEU A 520 -51.39 -35.88 18.07
C LEU A 520 -50.01 -36.54 18.18
N GLU A 521 -49.12 -36.32 17.20
CA GLU A 521 -47.70 -36.71 17.32
C GLU A 521 -46.97 -35.86 18.36
N LEU A 522 -47.31 -34.56 18.47
CA LEU A 522 -46.70 -33.62 19.42
C LEU A 522 -47.36 -33.66 20.81
N ASP A 523 -48.68 -33.86 20.86
CA ASP A 523 -49.49 -34.02 22.07
C ASP A 523 -50.51 -35.16 21.90
N PRO A 524 -50.13 -36.40 22.24
CA PRO A 524 -50.99 -37.58 22.11
C PRO A 524 -52.27 -37.54 22.95
N ASN A 525 -52.34 -36.67 23.97
CA ASN A 525 -53.46 -36.58 24.88
C ASN A 525 -54.48 -35.49 24.49
N ASN A 526 -54.29 -34.85 23.33
CA ASN A 526 -55.15 -33.78 22.85
C ASN A 526 -56.54 -34.30 22.47
N ARG A 527 -57.49 -34.18 23.41
CA ARG A 527 -58.87 -34.69 23.26
C ARG A 527 -59.66 -33.97 22.18
N VAL A 528 -59.40 -32.67 21.99
CA VAL A 528 -60.10 -31.82 21.02
C VAL A 528 -59.83 -32.31 19.60
N VAL A 529 -58.55 -32.49 19.27
CA VAL A 529 -58.15 -32.97 17.93
C VAL A 529 -58.55 -34.43 17.71
N ALA A 530 -58.47 -35.27 18.74
CA ALA A 530 -58.92 -36.66 18.65
C ALA A 530 -60.42 -36.77 18.30
N GLU A 531 -61.25 -35.85 18.79
CA GLU A 531 -62.67 -35.79 18.46
C GLU A 531 -62.92 -35.27 17.05
N PHE A 532 -62.21 -34.22 16.62
CA PHE A 532 -62.28 -33.73 15.24
C PHE A 532 -61.91 -34.78 14.19
N LEU A 533 -60.90 -35.62 14.47
CA LEU A 533 -60.48 -36.71 13.58
C LEU A 533 -61.54 -37.80 13.43
N ARG A 534 -62.43 -38.00 14.41
CA ARG A 534 -63.55 -38.96 14.31
C ARG A 534 -64.66 -38.48 13.39
N GLN A 535 -64.74 -37.16 13.14
CA GLN A 535 -65.74 -36.55 12.26
C GLN A 535 -65.34 -36.61 10.78
N ILE A 536 -64.10 -37.01 10.48
CA ILE A 536 -63.59 -37.21 9.12
C ILE A 536 -63.59 -38.73 8.83
N PRO A 537 -64.39 -39.21 7.87
CA PRO A 537 -64.42 -40.63 7.52
C PRO A 537 -63.07 -41.21 7.06
#